data_AF-A0A6N3XBE5-F1
#
_entry.id   AF-A0A6N3XBE5-F1
#
_cell.length_a   1.000
_cell.length_b   1.000
_cell.length_c   1.000
_cell.angle_alpha   90.00
_cell.angle_beta   90.00
_cell.angle_gamma   90.00
#
_symmetry.space_group_name_H-M   'P 1'
#
loop_
_entity.id
_entity.type
_entity.pdbx_description
1 polymer ?
#
loop_
_entity_poly.entity_id
_entity_poly.type
_entity_poly.pdbx_seq_one_letter_code
_entity_poly.pdbx_strand_id
1 'polypeptide(L)'
;RLKLNGGKLAGCIQGLRQVATLADPIGHRQLHRELAAGLELERVTVPLGVLGVVFESRPDAVIQIAALAIRSGNGAILKGGREALTTCQAIVTALQEGLASSAVDPNSLDLLTSREESMALLQLDDLVDLIVPRGSNAFVRTIQDNTRIPVLGHADGVCHLYVDQSVDIDMAVAVALDAKIQYPAACNTIETLLVHRHVARQFLPPAIEAFTAAGVTLRGDEQARALGVPEVATPEDWGHEYLDLILAVRVVEDLDA
;
A
#
# COMPACT_ATOMS: atom_id res chain seq x y z
N ARG A 1 14.39 -2.96 6.84
CA ARG A 1 13.15 -2.19 7.07
C ARG A 1 13.23 -1.37 8.36
N LEU A 2 13.57 -2.00 9.50
CA LEU A 2 13.68 -1.36 10.83
C LEU A 2 14.70 -0.23 11.00
N LYS A 3 15.91 -0.31 10.41
CA LYS A 3 16.95 0.71 10.60
C LYS A 3 16.53 2.05 9.98
N LEU A 4 16.38 3.07 10.82
CA LEU A 4 16.18 4.46 10.44
C LEU A 4 17.54 5.17 10.42
N ASN A 5 18.17 5.25 9.24
CA ASN A 5 19.44 5.95 9.06
C ASN A 5 19.21 7.44 8.71
N GLY A 6 20.28 8.23 8.68
CA GLY A 6 20.20 9.67 8.39
C GLY A 6 19.52 9.99 7.05
N GLY A 7 19.77 9.19 6.02
CA GLY A 7 19.14 9.37 4.70
C GLY A 7 17.62 9.15 4.74
N LYS A 8 17.17 8.05 5.37
CA LYS A 8 15.74 7.79 5.55
C LYS A 8 15.05 8.85 6.40
N LEU A 9 15.69 9.28 7.48
CA LEU A 9 15.15 10.33 8.35
C LEU A 9 15.02 11.65 7.59
N ALA A 10 16.04 12.03 6.80
CA ALA A 10 15.98 13.21 5.93
C ALA A 10 14.82 13.12 4.92
N GLY A 11 14.60 11.94 4.32
CA GLY A 11 13.46 11.69 3.45
C GLY A 11 12.11 11.83 4.17
N CYS A 12 11.99 11.32 5.41
CA CYS A 12 10.78 11.49 6.21
C CYS A 12 10.50 12.97 6.55
N ILE A 13 11.54 13.72 6.90
CA ILE A 13 11.44 15.17 7.18
C ILE A 13 11.02 15.93 5.91
N GLN A 14 11.59 15.58 4.76
CA GLN A 14 11.18 16.15 3.48
C GLN A 14 9.71 15.84 3.18
N GLY A 15 9.28 14.60 3.38
CA GLY A 15 7.89 14.18 3.21
C GLY A 15 6.93 14.97 4.12
N LEU A 16 7.30 15.17 5.39
CA LEU A 16 6.50 15.98 6.31
C LEU A 16 6.36 17.44 5.84
N ARG A 17 7.45 18.03 5.33
CA ARG A 17 7.40 19.38 4.72
C ARG A 17 6.53 19.43 3.47
N GLN A 18 6.56 18.39 2.64
CA GLN A 18 5.69 18.29 1.47
C GLN A 18 4.21 18.22 1.89
N VAL A 19 3.87 17.40 2.89
CA VAL A 19 2.50 17.32 3.44
C VAL A 19 2.03 18.69 3.94
N ALA A 20 2.91 19.47 4.58
CA ALA A 20 2.59 20.82 5.03
C ALA A 20 2.26 21.80 3.87
N THR A 21 2.76 21.55 2.65
CA THR A 21 2.46 22.36 1.46
C THR A 21 1.19 21.95 0.71
N LEU A 22 0.57 20.82 1.05
CA LEU A 22 -0.67 20.40 0.41
C LEU A 22 -1.80 21.40 0.68
N ALA A 23 -2.87 21.38 -0.11
CA ALA A 23 -4.08 22.12 0.25
C ALA A 23 -4.66 21.55 1.56
N ASP A 24 -5.25 22.40 2.40
CA ASP A 24 -5.95 21.94 3.60
C ASP A 24 -7.18 21.15 3.13
N PRO A 25 -7.43 19.89 3.52
CA PRO A 25 -8.58 19.14 3.04
C PRO A 25 -9.88 19.43 3.82
N ILE A 26 -9.85 20.21 4.90
CA ILE A 26 -10.99 20.40 5.81
C ILE A 26 -11.82 21.63 5.42
N GLY A 27 -13.14 21.56 5.58
CA GLY A 27 -14.04 22.69 5.39
C GLY A 27 -14.31 23.03 3.92
N HIS A 28 -13.92 22.16 2.98
CA HIS A 28 -14.17 22.38 1.55
C HIS A 28 -15.60 22.07 1.19
N ARG A 29 -16.32 23.09 0.73
CA ARG A 29 -17.67 22.95 0.19
C ARG A 29 -17.61 22.34 -1.20
N GLN A 30 -18.05 21.10 -1.33
CA GLN A 30 -18.06 20.33 -2.57
C GLN A 30 -19.39 20.46 -3.33
N LEU A 31 -20.47 20.76 -2.62
CA LEU A 31 -21.81 20.92 -3.17
C LEU A 31 -22.51 22.04 -2.41
N HIS A 32 -23.21 22.91 -3.13
CA HIS A 32 -24.11 23.91 -2.58
C HIS A 32 -25.24 24.15 -3.57
N ARG A 33 -26.48 23.83 -3.19
CA ARG A 33 -27.64 24.06 -4.04
C ARG A 33 -28.91 24.23 -3.22
N GLU A 34 -29.80 25.09 -3.68
CA GLU A 34 -31.16 25.18 -3.15
C GLU A 34 -32.00 24.01 -3.69
N LEU A 35 -32.62 23.25 -2.80
CA LEU A 35 -33.50 22.12 -3.15
C LEU A 35 -34.96 22.56 -3.30
N ALA A 36 -35.37 23.54 -2.51
CA ALA A 36 -36.68 24.18 -2.49
C ALA A 36 -36.53 25.57 -1.84
N ALA A 37 -37.55 26.43 -1.95
CA ALA A 37 -37.51 27.79 -1.42
C ALA A 37 -37.02 27.83 0.05
N GLY A 38 -35.81 28.35 0.28
CA GLY A 38 -35.18 28.47 1.59
C GLY A 38 -34.57 27.18 2.17
N LEU A 39 -34.50 26.09 1.40
CA LEU A 39 -33.85 24.83 1.80
C LEU A 39 -32.55 24.64 1.00
N GLU A 40 -31.43 24.95 1.64
CA GLU A 40 -30.10 24.80 1.05
C GLU A 40 -29.47 23.46 1.45
N LEU A 41 -28.94 22.75 0.47
CA LEU A 41 -28.11 21.56 0.65
C LEU A 41 -26.65 21.92 0.45
N GLU A 42 -25.85 21.71 1.49
CA GLU A 42 -24.39 21.80 1.41
C GLU A 42 -23.74 20.45 1.69
N ARG A 43 -22.66 20.14 0.95
CA ARG A 43 -21.74 19.07 1.31
C ARG A 43 -20.37 19.68 1.56
N VAL A 44 -19.86 19.50 2.77
CA VAL A 44 -18.59 20.06 3.23
C VAL A 44 -17.70 18.92 3.73
N THR A 45 -16.40 19.00 3.49
CA THR A 45 -15.44 18.04 4.03
C THR A 45 -15.19 18.28 5.53
N VAL A 46 -15.15 17.20 6.28
CA VAL A 46 -14.82 17.19 7.71
C VAL A 46 -13.81 16.07 7.99
N PRO A 47 -13.03 16.12 9.08
CA PRO A 47 -12.22 14.99 9.52
C PRO A 47 -13.09 13.77 9.77
N LEU A 48 -12.50 12.57 9.70
CA LEU A 48 -13.17 11.34 10.11
C LEU A 48 -13.36 11.32 11.62
N GLY A 49 -12.33 11.72 12.37
CA GLY A 49 -12.30 11.70 13.83
C GLY A 49 -10.98 11.12 14.32
N VAL A 50 -11.00 9.89 14.84
CA VAL A 50 -9.84 9.18 15.39
C VAL A 50 -9.46 8.00 14.51
N LEU A 51 -8.18 7.94 14.12
CA LEU A 51 -7.61 6.87 13.32
C LEU A 51 -6.81 5.91 14.22
N GLY A 52 -7.13 4.61 14.18
CA GLY A 52 -6.28 3.58 14.76
C GLY A 52 -5.36 2.99 13.70
N VAL A 53 -4.05 3.19 13.81
CA VAL A 53 -3.09 2.75 12.79
C VAL A 53 -2.14 1.71 13.36
N VAL A 54 -2.29 0.47 12.91
CA VAL A 54 -1.52 -0.68 13.42
C VAL A 54 -0.56 -1.17 12.33
N PHE A 55 0.73 -1.23 12.62
CA PHE A 55 1.75 -1.49 11.60
C PHE A 55 2.95 -2.29 12.10
N GLU A 56 3.58 -3.04 11.20
CA GLU A 56 4.72 -3.93 11.51
C GLU A 56 6.05 -3.38 10.98
N SER A 57 7.12 -3.48 11.78
CA SER A 57 8.53 -3.34 11.37
C SER A 57 8.93 -2.11 10.53
N ARG A 58 8.22 -0.98 10.68
CA ARG A 58 8.40 0.27 9.91
C ARG A 58 8.28 1.53 10.79
N PRO A 59 9.32 1.90 11.55
CA PRO A 59 9.27 3.10 12.41
C PRO A 59 9.12 4.40 11.61
N ASP A 60 9.58 4.43 10.36
CA ASP A 60 9.41 5.56 9.43
C ASP A 60 7.93 5.85 9.09
N ALA A 61 7.06 4.84 9.16
CA ALA A 61 5.63 5.01 8.91
C ALA A 61 4.98 5.95 9.94
N VAL A 62 5.46 5.97 11.19
CA VAL A 62 4.93 6.85 12.26
C VAL A 62 4.89 8.30 11.81
N ILE A 63 5.98 8.80 11.22
CA ILE A 63 6.11 10.19 10.79
C ILE A 63 5.10 10.52 9.69
N GLN A 64 4.94 9.61 8.72
CA GLN A 64 4.03 9.79 7.59
C GLN A 64 2.57 9.76 8.04
N ILE A 65 2.21 8.79 8.88
CA ILE A 65 0.85 8.62 9.40
C ILE A 65 0.49 9.84 10.25
N ALA A 66 1.34 10.24 11.19
CA ALA A 66 1.10 11.40 12.04
C ALA A 66 0.93 12.68 11.23
N ALA A 67 1.82 12.92 10.25
CA ALA A 67 1.74 14.12 9.41
C ALA A 67 0.40 14.19 8.63
N LEU A 68 -0.04 13.07 8.06
CA LEU A 68 -1.31 13.00 7.33
C LEU A 68 -2.52 13.12 8.25
N ALA A 69 -2.49 12.47 9.42
CA ALA A 69 -3.57 12.56 10.41
C ALA A 69 -3.78 14.00 10.87
N ILE A 70 -2.72 14.67 11.31
CA ILE A 70 -2.79 16.09 11.71
C ILE A 70 -3.21 16.98 10.54
N ARG A 71 -2.66 16.76 9.34
CA ARG A 71 -3.03 17.56 8.16
C ARG A 71 -4.49 17.42 7.77
N SER A 72 -5.09 16.26 8.03
CA SER A 72 -6.50 15.98 7.76
C SER A 72 -7.42 16.22 8.96
N GLY A 73 -6.88 16.78 10.06
CA GLY A 73 -7.64 17.14 11.25
C GLY A 73 -8.08 15.96 12.10
N ASN A 74 -7.44 14.80 11.93
CA ASN A 74 -7.75 13.59 12.67
C ASN A 74 -6.77 13.40 13.84
N GLY A 75 -7.27 12.82 14.93
CA GLY A 75 -6.41 12.19 15.94
C GLY A 75 -5.89 10.84 15.45
N ALA A 76 -4.75 10.39 15.95
CA ALA A 76 -4.18 9.09 15.61
C ALA A 76 -3.68 8.33 16.83
N ILE A 77 -4.19 7.12 17.00
CA ILE A 77 -3.67 6.11 17.93
C ILE A 77 -2.79 5.16 17.13
N LEU A 78 -1.50 5.18 17.40
CA LEU A 78 -0.49 4.45 16.66
C LEU A 78 -0.10 3.18 17.41
N LYS A 79 0.04 2.07 16.70
CA LYS A 79 0.60 0.84 17.26
C LYS A 79 1.61 0.23 16.31
N GLY A 80 2.89 0.38 16.65
CA GLY A 80 3.99 -0.27 15.94
C GLY A 80 4.33 -1.67 16.46
N GLY A 81 5.11 -2.41 15.69
CA GLY A 81 5.72 -3.66 16.14
C GLY A 81 6.65 -3.47 17.35
N ARG A 82 6.72 -4.48 18.24
CA ARG A 82 7.51 -4.42 19.48
C ARG A 82 8.99 -4.18 19.21
N GLU A 83 9.49 -4.72 18.11
CA GLU A 83 10.86 -4.58 17.63
C GLU A 83 11.27 -3.14 17.30
N ALA A 84 10.30 -2.25 17.06
CA ALA A 84 10.53 -0.83 16.73
C ALA A 84 10.09 0.12 17.85
N LEU A 85 9.62 -0.39 18.99
CA LEU A 85 8.94 0.40 20.03
C LEU A 85 9.74 1.62 20.49
N THR A 86 11.02 1.45 20.86
CA THR A 86 11.87 2.55 21.32
C THR A 86 12.06 3.62 20.25
N THR A 87 12.14 3.23 18.97
CA THR A 87 12.25 4.19 17.86
C THR A 87 10.93 4.92 17.64
N CYS A 88 9.80 4.21 17.64
CA CYS A 88 8.48 4.81 17.53
C CYS A 88 8.21 5.80 18.68
N GLN A 89 8.56 5.44 19.91
CA GLN A 89 8.44 6.33 21.08
C GLN A 89 9.24 7.61 20.90
N ALA A 90 10.51 7.51 20.52
CA ALA A 90 11.34 8.69 20.28
C ALA A 90 10.77 9.60 19.18
N ILE A 91 10.21 9.02 18.11
CA ILE A 91 9.57 9.76 17.03
C ILE A 91 8.29 10.46 17.54
N VAL A 92 7.40 9.76 18.22
CA VAL A 92 6.14 10.32 18.72
C VAL A 92 6.41 11.44 19.73
N THR A 93 7.37 11.26 20.64
CA THR A 93 7.78 12.33 21.55
C THR A 93 8.25 13.58 20.80
N ALA A 94 9.12 13.43 19.78
CA ALA A 94 9.59 14.56 18.98
C ALA A 94 8.44 15.25 18.20
N LEU A 95 7.46 14.48 17.72
CA LEU A 95 6.27 15.03 17.05
C LEU A 95 5.38 15.79 18.05
N GLN A 96 5.14 15.24 19.23
CA GLN A 96 4.38 15.88 20.31
C GLN A 96 5.04 17.18 20.80
N GLU A 97 6.37 17.20 20.93
CA GLU A 97 7.14 18.41 21.22
C GLU A 97 6.95 19.48 20.15
N GLY A 98 6.93 19.09 18.86
CA GLY A 98 6.61 19.98 17.75
C GLY A 98 5.18 20.52 17.84
N LEU A 99 4.19 19.65 18.10
CA LEU A 99 2.78 20.04 18.23
C LEU A 99 2.53 20.99 19.40
N ALA A 100 3.29 20.87 20.50
CA ALA A 100 3.17 21.75 21.66
C ALA A 100 3.46 23.23 21.34
N SER A 101 4.12 23.52 20.22
CA SER A 101 4.33 24.87 19.69
C SER A 101 3.20 25.37 18.77
N SER A 102 2.14 24.59 18.59
CA SER A 102 1.01 24.84 17.69
C SER A 102 -0.33 24.91 18.45
N ALA A 103 -1.42 25.15 17.73
CA ALA A 103 -2.77 25.11 18.29
C ALA A 103 -3.34 23.69 18.46
N VAL A 104 -2.63 22.67 17.97
CA VAL A 104 -3.07 21.26 18.03
C VAL A 104 -2.59 20.64 19.34
N ASP A 105 -3.50 20.00 20.06
CA ASP A 105 -3.17 19.27 21.30
C ASP A 105 -2.15 18.15 20.98
N PRO A 106 -0.99 18.09 21.67
CA PRO A 106 -0.03 17.00 21.51
C PRO A 106 -0.65 15.60 21.72
N ASN A 107 -1.70 15.48 22.54
CA ASN A 107 -2.42 14.22 22.77
C ASN A 107 -3.26 13.76 21.58
N SER A 108 -3.35 14.56 20.50
CA SER A 108 -3.92 14.12 19.22
C SER A 108 -3.12 12.97 18.58
N LEU A 109 -1.88 12.75 19.00
CA LEU A 109 -1.07 11.59 18.62
C LEU A 109 -0.76 10.78 19.87
N ASP A 110 -1.13 9.50 19.86
CA ASP A 110 -0.81 8.56 20.94
C ASP A 110 -0.12 7.32 20.38
N LEU A 111 0.69 6.66 21.21
CA LEU A 111 1.43 5.45 20.86
C LEU A 111 1.18 4.35 21.88
N LEU A 112 0.45 3.33 21.44
CA LEU A 112 0.25 2.10 22.19
C LEU A 112 1.56 1.30 22.25
N THR A 113 1.87 0.76 23.42
CA THR A 113 3.14 0.10 23.72
C THR A 113 2.98 -1.40 23.98
N SER A 114 1.78 -1.86 24.35
CA SER A 114 1.49 -3.27 24.67
C SER A 114 0.64 -3.97 23.61
N ARG A 115 0.64 -5.30 23.62
CA ARG A 115 -0.18 -6.10 22.68
C ARG A 115 -1.64 -6.11 23.12
N GLU A 116 -1.87 -6.11 24.42
CA GLU A 116 -3.18 -6.05 25.06
C GLU A 116 -3.92 -4.78 24.63
N GLU A 117 -3.24 -3.63 24.65
CA GLU A 117 -3.74 -2.35 24.12
C GLU A 117 -4.16 -2.44 22.64
N SER A 118 -3.47 -3.27 21.83
CA SER A 118 -3.80 -3.40 20.41
C SER A 118 -5.14 -4.09 20.19
N MET A 119 -5.42 -5.14 20.97
CA MET A 119 -6.71 -5.83 20.90
C MET A 119 -7.82 -4.97 21.50
N ALA A 120 -7.53 -4.23 22.57
CA ALA A 120 -8.47 -3.28 23.14
C ALA A 120 -8.87 -2.20 22.12
N LEU A 121 -7.90 -1.65 21.37
CA LEU A 121 -8.15 -0.66 20.32
C LEU A 121 -9.19 -1.15 19.29
N LEU A 122 -9.14 -2.43 18.91
CA LEU A 122 -10.07 -3.00 17.94
C LEU A 122 -11.52 -3.13 18.46
N GLN A 123 -11.75 -2.93 19.75
CA GLN A 123 -13.06 -2.97 20.40
C GLN A 123 -13.62 -1.57 20.69
N LEU A 124 -12.94 -0.50 20.29
CA LEU A 124 -13.36 0.88 20.55
C LEU A 124 -14.19 1.45 19.38
N ASP A 125 -15.20 0.71 18.90
CA ASP A 125 -16.05 1.13 17.78
C ASP A 125 -16.96 2.34 18.07
N ASP A 126 -16.97 2.79 19.32
CA ASP A 126 -17.60 4.04 19.78
C ASP A 126 -16.64 5.24 19.82
N LEU A 127 -15.33 5.03 19.73
CA LEU A 127 -14.30 6.08 19.87
C LEU A 127 -13.34 6.18 18.69
N VAL A 128 -13.22 5.13 17.86
CA VAL A 128 -12.29 5.06 16.73
C VAL A 128 -13.08 4.88 15.44
N ASP A 129 -12.88 5.80 14.50
CA ASP A 129 -13.69 5.90 13.28
C ASP A 129 -13.13 5.07 12.12
N LEU A 130 -11.82 4.78 12.13
CA LEU A 130 -11.15 4.03 11.07
C LEU A 130 -9.92 3.30 11.58
N ILE A 131 -9.78 2.02 11.24
CA ILE A 131 -8.54 1.26 11.41
C ILE A 131 -7.77 1.18 10.08
N VAL A 132 -6.47 1.50 10.13
CA VAL A 132 -5.56 1.40 8.98
C VAL A 132 -4.46 0.38 9.30
N PRO A 133 -4.62 -0.90 8.89
CA PRO A 133 -3.59 -1.91 9.09
C PRO A 133 -2.50 -1.78 8.02
N ARG A 134 -1.24 -1.84 8.43
CA ARG A 134 -0.07 -1.82 7.53
C ARG A 134 0.88 -2.96 7.88
N GLY A 135 0.66 -4.12 7.28
CA GLY A 135 1.45 -5.32 7.54
C GLY A 135 1.23 -6.36 6.45
N SER A 136 1.46 -7.62 6.81
CA SER A 136 1.15 -8.76 5.94
C SER A 136 -0.35 -8.91 5.69
N ASN A 137 -0.71 -9.64 4.62
CA ASN A 137 -2.11 -9.97 4.31
C ASN A 137 -2.80 -10.70 5.46
N ALA A 138 -2.12 -11.67 6.09
CA ALA A 138 -2.63 -12.38 7.27
C ALA A 138 -2.91 -11.43 8.44
N PHE A 139 -2.06 -10.43 8.63
CA PHE A 139 -2.24 -9.40 9.66
C PHE A 139 -3.45 -8.50 9.37
N VAL A 140 -3.60 -8.03 8.13
CA VAL A 140 -4.76 -7.24 7.69
C VAL A 140 -6.06 -8.02 7.90
N ARG A 141 -6.11 -9.29 7.46
CA ARG A 141 -7.28 -10.17 7.63
C ARG A 141 -7.61 -10.39 9.11
N THR A 142 -6.59 -10.64 9.94
CA THR A 142 -6.79 -10.79 11.39
C THR A 142 -7.44 -9.55 12.00
N ILE A 143 -7.03 -8.34 11.59
CA ILE A 143 -7.67 -7.11 12.08
C ILE A 143 -9.12 -7.01 11.61
N GLN A 144 -9.38 -7.26 10.32
CA GLN A 144 -10.72 -7.24 9.74
C GLN A 144 -11.67 -8.21 10.45
N ASP A 145 -11.20 -9.40 10.80
CA ASP A 145 -12.00 -10.42 11.48
C ASP A 145 -12.28 -10.12 12.96
N ASN A 146 -11.55 -9.18 13.57
CA ASN A 146 -11.57 -8.90 15.02
C ASN A 146 -12.09 -7.50 15.39
N THR A 147 -12.58 -6.70 14.44
CA THR A 147 -13.10 -5.35 14.72
C THR A 147 -14.41 -5.07 13.99
N ARG A 148 -15.23 -4.18 14.58
CA ARG A 148 -16.41 -3.59 13.93
C ARG A 148 -16.12 -2.21 13.33
N ILE A 149 -14.97 -1.63 13.67
CA ILE A 149 -14.52 -0.35 13.14
C ILE A 149 -14.26 -0.53 11.63
N PRO A 150 -14.65 0.42 10.77
CA PRO A 150 -14.28 0.37 9.36
C PRO A 150 -12.77 0.18 9.18
N VAL A 151 -12.37 -0.73 8.29
CA VAL A 151 -10.95 -1.03 8.02
C VAL A 151 -10.57 -0.57 6.62
N LEU A 152 -9.54 0.27 6.52
CA LEU A 152 -8.96 0.70 5.25
C LEU A 152 -7.61 0.00 5.02
N GLY A 153 -7.64 -1.11 4.29
CA GLY A 153 -6.46 -1.86 3.88
C GLY A 153 -6.78 -2.79 2.71
N HIS A 154 -5.74 -3.27 2.03
CA HIS A 154 -5.88 -4.33 1.01
C HIS A 154 -5.28 -5.62 1.57
N ALA A 155 -5.98 -6.74 1.33
CA ALA A 155 -5.60 -8.04 1.85
C ALA A 155 -4.89 -8.92 0.82
N ASP A 156 -4.83 -8.52 -0.45
CA ASP A 156 -4.18 -9.26 -1.54
C ASP A 156 -3.55 -8.27 -2.55
N GLY A 157 -2.41 -8.64 -3.14
CA GLY A 157 -1.63 -7.83 -4.08
C GLY A 157 -1.34 -8.51 -5.42
N VAL A 158 -2.27 -9.31 -5.96
CA VAL A 158 -2.07 -10.03 -7.23
C VAL A 158 -2.16 -9.09 -8.42
N CYS A 159 -1.01 -8.53 -8.82
CA CYS A 159 -0.93 -7.59 -9.94
C CYS A 159 -0.66 -8.30 -11.26
N HIS A 160 -1.36 -7.87 -12.31
CA HIS A 160 -1.20 -8.39 -13.66
C HIS A 160 -0.60 -7.33 -14.57
N LEU A 161 0.31 -7.73 -15.44
CA LEU A 161 0.78 -6.92 -16.57
C LEU A 161 0.33 -7.56 -17.87
N TYR A 162 -0.42 -6.82 -18.69
CA TYR A 162 -0.85 -7.27 -20.00
C TYR A 162 0.02 -6.64 -21.11
N VAL A 163 0.54 -7.49 -21.98
CA VAL A 163 1.36 -7.13 -23.14
C VAL A 163 0.51 -7.28 -24.40
N ASP A 164 0.03 -6.15 -24.91
CA ASP A 164 -0.81 -6.08 -26.10
C ASP A 164 -0.05 -6.40 -27.39
N GLN A 165 -0.78 -6.77 -28.45
CA GLN A 165 -0.22 -7.05 -29.78
C GLN A 165 0.49 -5.85 -30.44
N SER A 166 0.15 -4.62 -30.05
CA SER A 166 0.67 -3.38 -30.65
C SER A 166 1.84 -2.76 -29.88
N VAL A 167 2.42 -3.50 -28.93
CA VAL A 167 3.45 -2.98 -28.04
C VAL A 167 4.82 -2.78 -28.72
N ASP A 168 5.58 -1.81 -28.24
CA ASP A 168 7.03 -1.76 -28.44
C ASP A 168 7.69 -2.84 -27.55
N ILE A 169 8.40 -3.78 -28.18
CA ILE A 169 8.94 -4.97 -27.50
C ILE A 169 9.97 -4.58 -26.43
N ASP A 170 10.89 -3.68 -26.74
CA ASP A 170 11.99 -3.31 -25.84
C ASP A 170 11.45 -2.57 -24.61
N MET A 171 10.50 -1.66 -24.83
CA MET A 171 9.78 -0.98 -23.76
C MET A 171 9.00 -1.97 -22.89
N ALA A 172 8.28 -2.92 -23.50
CA ALA A 172 7.50 -3.92 -22.78
C ALA A 172 8.37 -4.78 -21.87
N VAL A 173 9.54 -5.21 -22.36
CA VAL A 173 10.51 -5.99 -21.57
C VAL A 173 11.03 -5.16 -20.41
N ALA A 174 11.41 -3.90 -20.64
CA ALA A 174 11.90 -3.02 -19.58
C ALA A 174 10.86 -2.77 -18.47
N VAL A 175 9.60 -2.52 -18.86
CA VAL A 175 8.49 -2.30 -17.92
C VAL A 175 8.19 -3.59 -17.15
N ALA A 176 8.09 -4.74 -17.82
CA ALA A 176 7.80 -6.02 -17.19
C ALA A 176 8.90 -6.41 -16.19
N LEU A 177 10.17 -6.14 -16.54
CA LEU A 177 11.29 -6.40 -15.67
C LEU A 177 11.24 -5.51 -14.42
N ASP A 178 11.16 -4.18 -14.57
CA ASP A 178 11.08 -3.25 -13.43
C ASP A 178 9.91 -3.59 -12.49
N ALA A 179 8.74 -3.87 -13.07
CA ALA A 179 7.54 -4.22 -12.31
C ALA A 179 7.68 -5.51 -11.49
N LYS A 180 8.63 -6.40 -11.82
CA LYS A 180 8.91 -7.63 -11.06
C LYS A 180 10.08 -7.49 -10.10
N ILE A 181 11.18 -6.87 -10.54
CA ILE A 181 12.47 -6.98 -9.84
C ILE A 181 12.79 -5.79 -8.94
N GLN A 182 12.12 -4.64 -9.13
CA GLN A 182 12.43 -3.43 -8.37
C GLN A 182 12.27 -3.65 -6.86
N TYR A 183 11.17 -4.29 -6.46
CA TYR A 183 10.92 -4.67 -5.07
C TYR A 183 9.94 -5.84 -4.96
N PRO A 184 10.39 -7.10 -5.16
CA PRO A 184 9.51 -8.27 -5.30
C PRO A 184 8.53 -8.51 -4.15
N ALA A 185 8.87 -8.03 -2.94
CA ALA A 185 8.04 -8.17 -1.75
C ALA A 185 7.06 -6.98 -1.53
N ALA A 186 6.84 -6.15 -2.55
CA ALA A 186 5.83 -5.10 -2.56
C ALA A 186 4.53 -5.62 -3.17
N CYS A 187 3.39 -5.22 -2.61
CA CYS A 187 2.05 -5.63 -3.04
C CYS A 187 1.63 -5.13 -4.43
N ASN A 188 2.44 -4.27 -5.07
CA ASN A 188 2.22 -3.78 -6.42
C ASN A 188 3.14 -4.44 -7.46
N THR A 189 3.96 -5.41 -7.04
CA THR A 189 4.82 -6.20 -7.93
C THR A 189 3.95 -7.07 -8.81
N ILE A 190 4.29 -7.20 -10.10
CA ILE A 190 3.56 -8.12 -10.99
C ILE A 190 3.76 -9.57 -10.54
N GLU A 191 2.67 -10.32 -10.49
CA GLU A 191 2.67 -11.75 -10.15
C GLU A 191 2.25 -12.60 -11.36
N THR A 192 1.53 -11.99 -12.30
CA THR A 192 1.16 -12.62 -13.58
C THR A 192 1.44 -11.70 -14.77
N LEU A 193 2.09 -12.24 -15.79
CA LEU A 193 2.34 -11.63 -17.08
C LEU A 193 1.42 -12.26 -18.14
N LEU A 194 0.48 -11.48 -18.64
CA LEU A 194 -0.44 -11.87 -19.71
C LEU A 194 0.11 -11.35 -21.03
N VAL A 195 0.28 -12.22 -22.02
CA VAL A 195 0.86 -11.85 -23.32
C VAL A 195 -0.10 -12.19 -24.43
N HIS A 196 -0.44 -11.21 -25.26
CA HIS A 196 -1.31 -11.43 -26.41
C HIS A 196 -0.65 -12.42 -27.39
N ARG A 197 -1.41 -13.44 -27.82
CA ARG A 197 -0.93 -14.50 -28.75
C ARG A 197 -0.22 -14.01 -30.01
N HIS A 198 -0.58 -12.84 -30.54
CA HIS A 198 -0.01 -12.31 -31.78
C HIS A 198 1.41 -11.76 -31.61
N VAL A 199 1.76 -11.29 -30.41
CA VAL A 199 3.10 -10.77 -30.09
C VAL A 199 3.96 -11.76 -29.31
N ALA A 200 3.36 -12.79 -28.72
CA ALA A 200 4.02 -13.75 -27.84
C ALA A 200 5.33 -14.35 -28.43
N ARG A 201 5.35 -14.70 -29.72
CA ARG A 201 6.54 -15.24 -30.40
C ARG A 201 7.70 -14.26 -30.50
N GLN A 202 7.42 -12.96 -30.52
CA GLN A 202 8.44 -11.90 -30.62
C GLN A 202 8.85 -11.40 -29.24
N PHE A 203 7.89 -11.28 -28.32
CA PHE A 203 8.11 -10.73 -26.98
C PHE A 203 8.70 -11.73 -25.98
N LEU A 204 8.19 -12.96 -25.94
CA LEU A 204 8.58 -13.91 -24.88
C LEU A 204 10.07 -14.28 -24.90
N PRO A 205 10.72 -14.56 -26.05
CA PRO A 205 12.14 -14.92 -26.03
C PRO A 205 13.06 -13.88 -25.34
N PRO A 206 13.05 -12.58 -25.73
CA PRO A 206 13.87 -11.58 -25.03
C PRO A 206 13.41 -11.33 -23.59
N ALA A 207 12.11 -11.42 -23.29
CA ALA A 207 11.61 -11.30 -21.92
C ALA A 207 12.12 -12.43 -21.01
N ILE A 208 12.08 -13.68 -21.49
CA ILE A 208 12.56 -14.87 -20.77
C ILE A 208 14.05 -14.72 -20.47
N GLU A 209 14.86 -14.28 -21.43
CA GLU A 209 16.28 -14.02 -21.24
C GLU A 209 16.51 -12.98 -20.14
N ALA A 210 15.82 -11.84 -20.20
CA ALA A 210 15.94 -10.77 -19.22
C ALA A 210 15.54 -11.20 -17.81
N PHE A 211 14.40 -11.89 -17.67
CA PHE A 211 13.92 -12.41 -16.38
C PHE A 211 14.84 -13.48 -15.80
N THR A 212 15.30 -14.41 -16.63
CA THR A 212 16.24 -15.47 -16.20
C THR A 212 17.56 -14.87 -15.74
N ALA A 213 18.09 -13.87 -16.45
CA ALA A 213 19.30 -13.15 -16.07
C ALA A 213 19.13 -12.40 -14.74
N ALA A 214 17.92 -11.92 -14.44
CA ALA A 214 17.58 -11.29 -13.16
C ALA A 214 17.25 -12.30 -12.04
N GLY A 215 17.30 -13.61 -12.32
CA GLY A 215 17.03 -14.67 -11.34
C GLY A 215 15.54 -14.92 -11.07
N VAL A 216 14.66 -14.52 -11.99
CA VAL A 216 13.22 -14.76 -11.87
C VAL A 216 12.86 -16.15 -12.40
N THR A 217 12.15 -16.92 -11.57
CA THR A 217 11.55 -18.19 -11.95
C THR A 217 10.25 -17.96 -12.70
N LEU A 218 10.18 -18.42 -13.95
CA LEU A 218 9.00 -18.25 -14.81
C LEU A 218 8.19 -19.54 -14.88
N ARG A 219 6.88 -19.45 -14.61
CA ARG A 219 5.92 -20.56 -14.69
C ARG A 219 4.88 -20.29 -15.78
N GLY A 220 4.81 -21.15 -16.78
CA GLY A 220 4.03 -20.89 -17.99
C GLY A 220 2.85 -21.85 -18.18
N ASP A 221 1.81 -21.35 -18.85
CA ASP A 221 0.82 -22.22 -19.50
C ASP A 221 1.42 -22.98 -20.70
N GLU A 222 0.65 -23.87 -21.32
CA GLU A 222 1.13 -24.68 -22.44
C GLU A 222 1.70 -23.84 -23.60
N GLN A 223 1.06 -22.71 -23.91
CA GLN A 223 1.48 -21.83 -24.99
C GLN A 223 2.77 -21.07 -24.65
N ALA A 224 2.90 -20.54 -23.43
CA ALA A 224 4.11 -19.87 -22.98
C ALA A 224 5.30 -20.85 -22.90
N ARG A 225 5.04 -22.09 -22.47
CA ARG A 225 6.06 -23.16 -22.44
C ARG A 225 6.53 -23.55 -23.84
N ALA A 226 5.62 -23.64 -24.80
CA ALA A 226 5.99 -23.86 -26.20
C ALA A 226 6.90 -22.75 -26.77
N LEU A 227 6.96 -21.59 -26.11
CA LEU A 227 7.78 -20.43 -26.48
C LEU A 227 9.01 -20.25 -25.57
N GLY A 228 9.29 -21.19 -24.66
CA GLY A 228 10.53 -21.25 -23.89
C GLY A 228 10.42 -20.99 -22.39
N VAL A 229 9.22 -20.79 -21.84
CA VAL A 229 9.04 -20.70 -20.38
C VAL A 229 9.37 -22.05 -19.73
N PRO A 230 10.28 -22.10 -18.72
CA PRO A 230 10.84 -23.35 -18.22
C PRO A 230 9.86 -24.19 -17.39
N GLU A 231 9.18 -23.59 -16.41
CA GLU A 231 8.31 -24.30 -15.49
C GLU A 231 6.85 -24.32 -15.95
N VAL A 232 6.09 -25.30 -15.45
CA VAL A 232 4.65 -25.41 -15.69
C VAL A 232 3.88 -24.65 -14.60
N ALA A 233 2.95 -23.80 -15.02
CA ALA A 233 2.01 -23.17 -14.11
C ALA A 233 0.90 -24.14 -13.69
N THR A 234 0.51 -24.10 -12.42
CA THR A 234 -0.67 -24.80 -11.90
C THR A 234 -1.87 -23.85 -11.83
N PRO A 235 -3.10 -24.35 -11.63
CA PRO A 235 -4.28 -23.47 -11.48
C PRO A 235 -4.15 -22.45 -10.35
N GLU A 236 -3.41 -22.77 -9.29
CA GLU A 236 -3.17 -21.89 -8.15
C GLU A 236 -2.28 -20.69 -8.50
N ASP A 237 -1.34 -20.84 -9.44
CA ASP A 237 -0.38 -19.78 -9.82
C ASP A 237 -1.07 -18.50 -10.31
N TRP A 238 -2.22 -18.62 -10.99
CA TRP A 238 -2.93 -17.47 -11.57
C TRP A 238 -3.56 -16.52 -10.55
N GLY A 239 -3.77 -16.97 -9.32
CA GLY A 239 -4.31 -16.17 -8.23
C GLY A 239 -3.32 -16.00 -7.07
N HIS A 240 -2.05 -16.38 -7.25
CA HIS A 240 -1.08 -16.41 -6.17
C HIS A 240 -0.25 -15.12 -6.12
N GLU A 241 -0.09 -14.58 -4.91
CA GLU A 241 0.87 -13.51 -4.62
C GLU A 241 2.16 -14.15 -4.12
N TYR A 242 3.21 -14.15 -4.93
CA TYR A 242 4.46 -14.84 -4.64
C TYR A 242 5.34 -14.06 -3.65
N LEU A 243 5.33 -12.72 -3.73
CA LEU A 243 6.22 -11.85 -2.95
C LEU A 243 7.72 -12.16 -3.11
N ASP A 244 8.07 -12.81 -4.22
CA ASP A 244 9.40 -13.32 -4.53
C ASP A 244 9.69 -13.17 -6.04
N LEU A 245 10.88 -13.54 -6.48
CA LEU A 245 11.29 -13.59 -7.88
C LEU A 245 10.67 -14.81 -8.60
N ILE A 246 9.33 -14.91 -8.56
CA ILE A 246 8.52 -15.89 -9.30
C ILE A 246 7.47 -15.12 -10.10
N LEU A 247 7.23 -15.51 -11.35
CA LEU A 247 6.26 -14.86 -12.23
C LEU A 247 5.50 -15.91 -13.05
N ALA A 248 4.17 -15.90 -12.95
CA ALA A 248 3.32 -16.68 -13.82
C ALA A 248 3.21 -16.01 -15.19
N VAL A 249 3.23 -16.78 -16.28
CA VAL A 249 3.19 -16.29 -17.66
C VAL A 249 2.09 -17.02 -18.42
N ARG A 250 1.14 -16.26 -18.97
CA ARG A 250 0.03 -16.80 -19.74
C ARG A 250 -0.03 -16.17 -21.11
N VAL A 251 -0.26 -16.97 -22.15
CA VAL A 251 -0.60 -16.43 -23.47
C VAL A 251 -2.12 -16.37 -23.59
N VAL A 252 -2.64 -15.19 -23.92
CA VAL A 252 -4.08 -14.92 -24.01
C VAL A 252 -4.50 -14.56 -25.43
N GLU A 253 -5.76 -14.80 -25.75
CA GLU A 253 -6.27 -14.63 -27.11
C GLU A 253 -6.36 -13.17 -27.54
N ASP A 254 -6.84 -12.31 -26.63
CA ASP A 254 -7.11 -10.89 -26.82
C ASP A 254 -7.18 -10.19 -25.45
N LEU A 255 -7.79 -9.00 -25.40
CA LEU A 255 -7.93 -8.18 -24.20
C LEU A 255 -9.07 -8.65 -23.28
N ASP A 256 -10.08 -9.34 -23.81
CA ASP A 256 -11.29 -9.74 -23.07
C ASP A 256 -11.13 -11.11 -22.38
N ALA A 257 -10.08 -11.86 -22.75
CA ALA A 257 -9.79 -13.23 -22.32
C ALA A 257 -9.33 -13.41 -20.85
#